data_AF-A0A814SAS9-F1
#
_entry.id   AF-A0A814SAS9-F1
#
_cell.length_a   1.000
_cell.length_b   1.000
_cell.length_c   1.000
_cell.angle_alpha   90.00
_cell.angle_beta   90.00
_cell.angle_gamma   90.00
#
_symmetry.space_group_name_H-M   'P 1'
#
loop_
_entity.id
_entity.type
_entity.pdbx_description
1 polymer ?
#
loop_
_entity_poly.entity_id
_entity_poly.type
_entity_poly.pdbx_seq_one_letter_code
_entity_poly.pdbx_strand_id
1 'polypeptide(L)'
;MLLNELLGEVLLLFQEDKKQWVEILTKQLDGKIIALYFSSHQWSYCQEFTVKLARVYKNLYREINEKFDIIFISRDKCETEFDESIKEMPWKVLPFQDRKRSEALCKYFKVHGSPNIIVLSSSGEVITSDGSLEFAIKYDLVLCLWPQGKSLFYSCQPRPDEFQWNRVHCDQCYMRPLVGIRYGCINRQCPFNFCKKCTDTIKHEHPLVEYLIPKRQYSMNEFFAFVPYLLSSNKQEQIKTEILWKGDAKAIGFYFLTYRYSFNCNLTQKLIQYYKATQSTINSFPIVIITYDIDQQLPVEYWSDIPWLIIPSDYYRLFYAYFTPQECPALIVMSIDGKVLTHIGHHDILRQGSEAIRCWSRGEKVTVFTPNDYVWQHVSCNICNMIPLIGKRYHCSTCEDYDLCFACQSKGHEHLLELM
;
A
#
# COMPACT_ATOMS: atom_id res chain seq x y z
N MET A 1 -25.73 -5.95 19.10
CA MET A 1 -24.80 -5.40 20.10
C MET A 1 -25.35 -4.04 20.48
N LEU A 2 -25.63 -3.81 21.75
CA LEU A 2 -26.20 -2.53 22.18
C LEU A 2 -25.12 -1.45 22.09
N LEU A 3 -25.46 -0.23 21.62
CA LEU A 3 -24.49 0.88 21.53
C LEU A 3 -23.78 1.15 22.86
N ASN A 4 -24.47 0.94 23.99
CA ASN A 4 -23.89 1.05 25.34
C ASN A 4 -22.75 0.04 25.59
N GLU A 5 -22.82 -1.17 25.05
CA GLU A 5 -21.75 -2.17 25.20
C GLU A 5 -20.48 -1.72 24.45
N LEU A 6 -20.70 -1.10 23.28
CA LEU A 6 -19.65 -0.64 22.40
C LEU A 6 -18.97 0.66 22.91
N LEU A 7 -19.77 1.62 23.37
CA LEU A 7 -19.36 3.00 23.62
C LEU A 7 -19.35 3.39 25.10
N GLY A 8 -19.91 2.55 25.97
CA GLY A 8 -20.15 2.86 27.37
C GLY A 8 -21.45 3.57 27.63
N GLU A 9 -21.70 3.87 28.90
CA GLU A 9 -22.92 4.54 29.33
C GLU A 9 -22.91 6.04 29.02
N VAL A 10 -21.72 6.66 29.00
CA VAL A 10 -21.55 8.12 28.93
C VAL A 10 -20.59 8.50 27.80
N LEU A 11 -21.01 9.50 27.04
CA LEU A 11 -20.22 10.25 26.07
C LEU A 11 -20.14 11.71 26.51
N LEU A 12 -19.21 12.47 25.94
CA LEU A 12 -19.08 13.90 26.22
C LEU A 12 -19.49 14.71 24.97
N LEU A 13 -20.15 15.84 25.19
CA LEU A 13 -20.48 16.82 24.14
C LEU A 13 -20.14 18.22 24.63
N PHE A 14 -19.46 19.01 23.79
CA PHE A 14 -19.18 20.40 24.11
C PHE A 14 -20.40 21.27 23.79
N GLN A 15 -20.89 22.01 24.78
CA GLN A 15 -21.95 22.99 24.61
C GLN A 15 -21.35 24.38 24.40
N GLU A 16 -21.35 24.86 23.16
CA GLU A 16 -20.78 26.17 22.77
C GLU A 16 -21.42 27.33 23.57
N ASP A 17 -22.73 27.27 23.84
CA ASP A 17 -23.50 28.26 24.59
C ASP A 17 -23.07 28.36 26.07
N LYS A 18 -22.70 27.23 26.67
CA LYS A 18 -22.29 27.17 28.08
C LYS A 18 -20.77 27.07 28.27
N LYS A 19 -20.01 26.94 27.19
CA LYS A 19 -18.56 26.73 27.18
C LYS A 19 -18.10 25.59 28.11
N GLN A 20 -18.85 24.51 28.14
CA GLN A 20 -18.56 23.37 29.00
C GLN A 20 -18.84 22.03 28.31
N TRP A 21 -18.16 20.99 28.78
CA TRP A 21 -18.47 19.62 28.44
C TRP A 21 -19.64 19.13 29.28
N VAL A 22 -20.60 18.47 28.63
CA VAL A 22 -21.70 17.80 29.31
C VAL A 22 -21.69 16.32 29.00
N GLU A 23 -22.10 15.52 29.98
CA GLU A 23 -22.32 14.10 29.81
C GLU A 23 -23.61 13.83 29.04
N ILE A 24 -23.52 12.98 28.02
CA ILE A 24 -24.63 12.50 27.22
C ILE A 24 -24.72 10.99 27.44
N LEU A 25 -25.89 10.52 27.86
CA LEU A 25 -26.11 9.08 28.01
C LEU A 25 -26.17 8.43 26.63
N THR A 26 -25.40 7.38 26.41
CA THR A 26 -25.34 6.67 25.11
C THR A 26 -26.71 6.16 24.67
N LYS A 27 -27.61 5.80 25.60
CA LYS A 27 -29.01 5.43 25.31
C LYS A 27 -29.81 6.50 24.56
N GLN A 28 -29.40 7.78 24.61
CA GLN A 28 -30.05 8.85 23.83
C GLN A 28 -29.77 8.72 22.33
N LEU A 29 -28.85 7.84 21.94
CA LEU A 29 -28.51 7.52 20.56
C LEU A 29 -29.24 6.27 20.05
N ASP A 30 -30.06 5.62 20.87
CA ASP A 30 -30.79 4.42 20.47
C ASP A 30 -31.64 4.69 19.22
N GLY A 31 -31.57 3.78 18.25
CA GLY A 31 -32.26 3.91 16.97
C GLY A 31 -31.54 4.75 15.92
N LYS A 32 -30.47 5.47 16.27
CA LYS A 32 -29.66 6.25 15.32
C LYS A 32 -28.59 5.39 14.64
N ILE A 33 -28.18 5.85 13.46
CA ILE A 33 -26.97 5.42 12.77
C ILE A 33 -25.79 6.20 13.36
N ILE A 34 -24.69 5.50 13.64
CA ILE A 34 -23.54 6.07 14.32
C ILE A 34 -22.30 5.97 13.46
N ALA A 35 -21.64 7.10 13.19
CA ALA A 35 -20.32 7.13 12.61
C ALA A 35 -19.26 7.25 13.71
N LEU A 36 -18.46 6.21 13.89
CA LEU A 36 -17.27 6.22 14.73
C LEU A 36 -16.12 6.87 13.97
N TYR A 37 -15.70 8.05 14.40
CA TYR A 37 -14.64 8.82 13.78
C TYR A 37 -13.34 8.69 14.57
N PHE A 38 -12.40 7.90 14.05
CA PHE A 38 -11.07 7.69 14.63
C PHE A 38 -10.09 8.71 14.05
N SER A 39 -9.53 9.57 14.89
CA SER A 39 -8.53 10.56 14.45
C SER A 39 -7.59 10.98 15.57
N SER A 40 -6.56 11.74 15.21
CA SER A 40 -5.56 12.30 16.12
C SER A 40 -5.08 13.67 15.62
N HIS A 41 -4.75 14.58 16.53
CA HIS A 41 -4.30 15.94 16.24
C HIS A 41 -2.93 15.98 15.53
N GLN A 42 -2.05 15.01 15.80
CA GLN A 42 -0.64 15.04 15.42
C GLN A 42 -0.37 15.17 13.90
N TRP A 43 -1.36 14.85 13.05
CA TRP A 43 -1.19 14.84 11.60
C TRP A 43 -2.01 15.95 10.94
N SER A 44 -1.36 16.84 10.19
CA SER A 44 -2.02 17.95 9.47
C SER A 44 -3.18 17.48 8.59
N TYR A 45 -3.01 16.36 7.90
CA TYR A 45 -4.08 15.75 7.10
C TYR A 45 -5.33 15.40 7.93
N CYS A 46 -5.17 14.93 9.16
CA CYS A 46 -6.29 14.66 10.07
C CYS A 46 -7.01 15.95 10.49
N GLN A 47 -6.26 17.03 10.70
CA GLN A 47 -6.83 18.34 11.05
C GLN A 47 -7.67 18.90 9.90
N GLU A 48 -7.13 18.91 8.68
CA GLU A 48 -7.85 19.35 7.48
C GLU A 48 -9.12 18.53 7.24
N PHE A 49 -9.02 17.20 7.39
CA PHE A 49 -10.17 16.31 7.30
C PHE A 49 -11.25 16.64 8.34
N THR A 50 -10.85 16.86 9.60
CA THR A 50 -11.76 17.20 10.71
C THR A 50 -12.50 18.50 10.44
N VAL A 51 -11.79 19.56 10.04
CA VAL A 51 -12.38 20.87 9.73
C VAL A 51 -13.43 20.74 8.62
N LYS A 52 -13.10 19.99 7.56
CA LYS A 52 -14.02 19.76 6.44
C LYS A 52 -15.25 18.95 6.88
N LEU A 53 -15.06 17.89 7.67
CA LEU A 53 -16.15 17.06 8.20
C LEU A 53 -17.07 17.86 9.11
N ALA A 54 -16.51 18.61 10.06
CA ALA A 54 -17.25 19.49 10.98
C ALA A 54 -18.11 20.50 10.23
N ARG A 55 -17.54 21.15 9.21
CA ARG A 55 -18.26 22.12 8.37
C ARG A 55 -19.48 21.50 7.67
N VAL A 56 -19.31 20.35 7.01
CA VAL A 56 -20.41 19.72 6.28
C VAL A 56 -21.46 19.16 7.25
N TYR A 57 -21.03 18.57 8.36
CA TYR A 57 -21.92 18.08 9.40
C TYR A 57 -22.77 19.20 10.02
N LYS A 58 -22.15 20.34 10.39
CA LYS A 58 -22.88 21.52 10.91
C LYS A 58 -23.93 22.02 9.91
N ASN A 59 -23.60 22.06 8.61
CA ASN A 59 -24.52 22.51 7.56
C ASN A 59 -25.75 21.59 7.41
N LEU A 60 -25.57 20.28 7.58
CA LEU A 60 -26.65 19.28 7.43
C LEU A 60 -27.32 18.90 8.76
N TYR A 61 -26.87 19.46 9.88
CA TYR A 61 -27.23 18.99 11.22
C TYR A 61 -28.74 18.89 11.44
N ARG A 62 -29.51 19.91 11.02
CA ARG A 62 -30.97 19.92 11.19
C ARG A 62 -31.69 18.83 10.41
N GLU A 63 -31.09 18.33 9.33
CA GLU A 63 -31.68 17.31 8.46
C GLU A 63 -31.34 15.88 8.93
N ILE A 64 -30.18 15.72 9.58
CA ILE A 64 -29.62 14.39 9.86
C ILE A 64 -29.59 14.03 11.36
N ASN A 65 -29.63 15.01 12.28
CA ASN A 65 -29.37 14.78 13.71
C ASN A 65 -30.37 13.85 14.42
N GLU A 66 -31.60 13.72 13.90
CA GLU A 66 -32.59 12.79 14.44
C GLU A 66 -32.22 11.33 14.16
N LYS A 67 -31.55 11.07 13.04
CA LYS A 67 -31.25 9.71 12.54
C LYS A 67 -29.77 9.35 12.61
N PHE A 68 -28.88 10.32 12.74
CA PHE A 68 -27.44 10.14 12.57
C PHE A 68 -26.63 10.97 13.56
N ASP A 69 -25.55 10.39 14.06
CA ASP A 69 -24.59 11.06 14.93
C ASP A 69 -23.15 10.64 14.63
N ILE A 70 -22.21 11.52 14.95
CA ILE A 70 -20.77 11.23 14.88
C ILE A 70 -20.25 11.08 16.31
N ILE A 71 -19.39 10.09 16.54
CA ILE A 71 -18.71 9.90 17.81
C ILE A 71 -17.22 9.87 17.55
N PHE A 72 -16.50 10.85 18.09
CA PHE A 72 -15.07 10.92 18.01
C PHE A 72 -14.43 9.90 18.95
N ILE A 73 -13.55 9.07 18.40
CA ILE A 73 -12.72 8.12 19.12
C ILE A 73 -11.27 8.57 18.97
N SER A 74 -10.73 9.18 20.02
CA SER A 74 -9.37 9.73 19.97
C SER A 74 -8.32 8.63 19.86
N ARG A 75 -7.35 8.89 18.97
CA ARG A 75 -6.09 8.16 18.83
C ARG A 75 -4.89 8.99 19.28
N ASP A 76 -5.13 10.12 19.94
CA ASP A 76 -4.09 10.98 20.52
C ASP A 76 -3.34 10.25 21.64
N LYS A 77 -2.11 10.66 21.91
CA LYS A 77 -1.26 9.97 22.90
C LYS A 77 -1.41 10.55 24.31
N CYS A 78 -1.83 11.80 24.41
CA CYS A 78 -2.01 12.50 25.67
C CYS A 78 -3.26 13.40 25.66
N GLU A 79 -3.67 13.81 26.86
CA GLU A 79 -4.90 14.60 27.07
C GLU A 79 -4.80 15.99 26.43
N THR A 80 -3.61 16.61 26.42
CA THR A 80 -3.41 17.91 25.77
C THR A 80 -3.65 17.86 24.26
N GLU A 81 -3.19 16.78 23.59
CA GLU A 81 -3.46 16.59 22.15
C GLU A 81 -4.94 16.32 21.89
N PHE A 82 -5.58 15.57 22.77
CA PHE A 82 -7.02 15.34 22.72
C PHE A 82 -7.81 16.63 22.86
N ASP A 83 -7.48 17.47 23.84
CA ASP A 83 -8.13 18.75 24.08
C ASP A 83 -8.01 19.68 22.87
N GLU A 84 -6.87 19.67 22.17
CA GLU A 84 -6.71 20.41 20.92
C GLU A 84 -7.56 19.82 19.77
N SER A 85 -7.65 18.49 19.65
CA SER A 85 -8.49 17.82 18.63
C SER A 85 -9.96 18.23 18.72
N ILE A 86 -10.50 18.29 19.93
CA ILE A 86 -11.96 18.37 20.15
C ILE A 86 -12.54 19.78 20.10
N LYS A 87 -11.72 20.85 20.17
CA LYS A 87 -12.18 22.26 20.19
C LYS A 87 -13.14 22.63 19.07
N GLU A 88 -12.91 22.07 17.87
CA GLU A 88 -13.65 22.42 16.65
C GLU A 88 -14.72 21.38 16.27
N MET A 89 -14.95 20.37 17.12
CA MET A 89 -15.82 19.24 16.82
C MET A 89 -17.27 19.46 17.31
N PRO A 90 -18.28 19.46 16.42
CA PRO A 90 -19.70 19.65 16.79
C PRO A 90 -20.39 18.41 17.36
N TRP A 91 -19.65 17.32 17.52
CA TRP A 91 -20.19 15.99 17.78
C TRP A 91 -19.74 15.42 19.11
N LYS A 92 -20.27 14.25 19.46
CA LYS A 92 -19.98 13.58 20.73
C LYS A 92 -18.59 12.96 20.69
N VAL A 93 -17.97 12.79 21.85
CA VAL A 93 -16.64 12.19 21.98
C VAL A 93 -16.66 11.09 23.03
N LEU A 94 -15.92 10.01 22.80
CA LEU A 94 -15.64 9.03 23.84
C LEU A 94 -14.69 9.68 24.87
N PRO A 95 -14.94 9.55 26.19
CA PRO A 95 -14.05 10.10 27.21
C PRO A 95 -12.61 9.63 27.01
N PHE A 96 -11.65 10.56 27.06
CA PHE A 96 -10.24 10.26 26.80
C PHE A 96 -9.66 9.22 27.78
N GLN A 97 -10.16 9.22 29.02
CA GLN A 97 -9.73 8.30 30.07
C GLN A 97 -10.09 6.84 29.75
N ASP A 98 -11.06 6.60 28.87
CA ASP A 98 -11.47 5.27 28.45
C ASP A 98 -10.63 4.72 27.29
N ARG A 99 -9.32 4.69 27.52
CA ARG A 99 -8.32 4.21 26.55
C ARG A 99 -8.55 2.76 26.15
N LYS A 100 -8.93 1.92 27.10
CA LYS A 100 -9.19 0.49 26.88
C LYS A 100 -10.30 0.30 25.85
N ARG A 101 -11.37 1.09 25.91
CA ARG A 101 -12.45 1.04 24.93
C ARG A 101 -12.02 1.57 23.57
N SER A 102 -11.31 2.69 23.51
CA SER A 102 -10.74 3.20 22.24
C SER A 102 -9.86 2.15 21.54
N GLU A 103 -8.97 1.49 22.28
CA GLU A 103 -8.10 0.43 21.78
C GLU A 103 -8.89 -0.83 21.35
N ALA A 104 -9.88 -1.23 22.14
CA ALA A 104 -10.77 -2.35 21.80
C ALA A 104 -11.55 -2.08 20.51
N LEU A 105 -12.07 -0.87 20.32
CA LEU A 105 -12.77 -0.47 19.09
C LEU A 105 -11.82 -0.47 17.89
N CYS A 106 -10.61 0.07 18.03
CA CYS A 106 -9.61 0.03 16.97
C CYS A 106 -9.29 -1.41 16.55
N LYS A 107 -9.12 -2.32 17.52
CA LYS A 107 -8.84 -3.74 17.26
C LYS A 107 -10.04 -4.44 16.62
N TYR A 108 -11.24 -4.21 17.14
CA TYR A 108 -12.47 -4.86 16.67
C TYR A 108 -12.77 -4.49 15.22
N PHE A 109 -12.71 -3.20 14.89
CA PHE A 109 -12.97 -2.70 13.54
C PHE A 109 -11.74 -2.72 12.62
N LYS A 110 -10.60 -3.24 13.10
CA LYS A 110 -9.32 -3.32 12.35
C LYS A 110 -8.88 -1.96 11.79
N VAL A 111 -9.01 -0.92 12.60
CA VAL A 111 -8.61 0.44 12.25
C VAL A 111 -7.09 0.56 12.34
N HIS A 112 -6.43 0.61 11.18
CA HIS A 112 -4.97 0.72 11.10
C HIS A 112 -4.47 2.18 10.99
N GLY A 113 -5.26 3.08 10.40
CA GLY A 113 -4.86 4.46 10.12
C GLY A 113 -5.85 5.49 10.66
N SER A 114 -5.45 6.76 10.60
CA SER A 114 -6.27 7.94 10.90
C SER A 114 -6.10 8.96 9.78
N PRO A 115 -7.15 9.71 9.39
CA PRO A 115 -8.53 9.61 9.86
C PRO A 115 -9.22 8.34 9.32
N ASN A 116 -10.09 7.74 10.13
CA ASN A 116 -10.93 6.62 9.72
C ASN A 116 -12.37 6.80 10.23
N ILE A 117 -13.35 6.42 9.42
CA ILE A 117 -14.77 6.46 9.80
C ILE A 117 -15.39 5.08 9.57
N ILE A 118 -15.97 4.52 10.63
CA ILE A 118 -16.81 3.33 10.58
C ILE A 118 -18.25 3.74 10.82
N VAL A 119 -19.15 3.40 9.90
CA VAL A 119 -20.58 3.71 10.02
C VAL A 119 -21.35 2.47 10.43
N LEU A 120 -22.14 2.58 11.49
CA LEU A 120 -22.88 1.50 12.11
C LEU A 120 -24.39 1.78 12.02
N SER A 121 -25.16 0.75 11.69
CA SER A 121 -26.62 0.78 11.83
C SER A 121 -27.03 0.88 13.30
N SER A 122 -28.31 1.13 13.55
CA SER A 122 -28.88 1.13 14.90
C SER A 122 -28.83 -0.23 15.61
N SER A 123 -28.64 -1.33 14.88
CA SER A 123 -28.42 -2.68 15.43
C SER A 123 -26.95 -2.97 15.74
N GLY A 124 -26.04 -2.07 15.37
CA GLY A 124 -24.59 -2.21 15.50
C GLY A 124 -23.92 -2.95 14.34
N GLU A 125 -24.63 -3.17 13.22
CA GLU A 125 -24.06 -3.76 12.01
C GLU A 125 -23.25 -2.71 11.22
N VAL A 126 -22.16 -3.13 10.59
CA VAL A 126 -21.32 -2.22 9.81
C VAL A 126 -21.99 -1.91 8.47
N ILE A 127 -22.36 -0.64 8.27
CA ILE A 127 -22.83 -0.12 6.97
C ILE A 127 -21.62 0.11 6.05
N THR A 128 -20.57 0.74 6.57
CA THR A 128 -19.31 0.90 5.83
C THR A 128 -18.11 1.01 6.77
N SER A 129 -17.01 0.39 6.38
CA SER A 129 -15.68 0.57 6.99
C SER A 129 -14.76 1.46 6.16
N ASP A 130 -15.23 1.98 5.03
CA ASP A 130 -14.51 2.85 4.11
C ASP A 130 -14.96 4.31 4.26
N GLY A 131 -15.60 4.69 5.37
CA GLY A 131 -16.28 5.98 5.50
C GLY A 131 -15.38 7.20 5.27
N SER A 132 -14.11 7.15 5.68
CA SER A 132 -13.16 8.25 5.40
C SER A 132 -12.81 8.36 3.92
N LEU A 133 -12.74 7.24 3.19
CA LEU A 133 -12.54 7.22 1.75
C LEU A 133 -13.79 7.72 1.01
N GLU A 134 -14.98 7.26 1.40
CA GLU A 134 -16.25 7.75 0.85
C GLU A 134 -16.36 9.28 1.01
N PHE A 135 -16.05 9.79 2.21
CA PHE A 135 -16.04 11.22 2.48
C PHE A 135 -15.00 11.99 1.65
N ALA A 136 -13.81 11.43 1.48
CA ALA A 136 -12.78 12.06 0.63
C ALA A 136 -13.23 12.18 -0.83
N ILE A 137 -14.00 11.21 -1.33
CA ILE A 137 -14.50 11.17 -2.72
C ILE A 137 -15.70 12.09 -2.93
N LYS A 138 -16.75 11.96 -2.11
CA LYS A 138 -18.04 12.66 -2.27
C LYS A 138 -18.67 13.07 -0.93
N TYR A 139 -17.98 13.96 -0.20
CA TYR A 139 -18.41 14.45 1.12
C TYR A 139 -19.83 15.02 1.17
N ASP A 140 -20.30 15.66 0.09
CA ASP A 140 -21.63 16.26 -0.04
C ASP A 140 -22.74 15.20 -0.09
N LEU A 141 -22.47 14.06 -0.72
CA LEU A 141 -23.44 12.98 -0.88
C LEU A 141 -23.43 12.01 0.31
N VAL A 142 -22.25 11.67 0.86
CA VAL A 142 -22.14 10.60 1.86
C VAL A 142 -22.85 10.92 3.16
N LEU A 143 -22.82 12.18 3.60
CA LEU A 143 -23.53 12.61 4.81
C LEU A 143 -25.06 12.65 4.63
N CYS A 144 -25.55 12.53 3.39
CA CYS A 144 -26.96 12.29 3.10
C CYS A 144 -27.28 10.78 3.00
N LEU A 145 -26.31 9.94 2.60
CA LEU A 145 -26.48 8.49 2.46
C LEU A 145 -26.38 7.74 3.79
N TRP A 146 -25.40 8.06 4.63
CA TRP A 146 -25.19 7.35 5.90
C TRP A 146 -26.41 7.40 6.81
N PRO A 147 -27.11 8.55 7.02
CA PRO A 147 -28.34 8.60 7.79
C PRO A 147 -29.49 7.72 7.26
N GLN A 148 -29.39 7.25 6.01
CA GLN A 148 -30.34 6.33 5.38
C GLN A 148 -29.90 4.86 5.46
N GLY A 149 -28.79 4.55 6.13
CA GLY A 149 -28.24 3.20 6.19
C GLY A 149 -27.50 2.77 4.93
N LYS A 150 -27.06 3.71 4.09
CA LYS A 150 -26.44 3.43 2.79
C LYS A 150 -24.98 3.85 2.76
N SER A 151 -24.12 3.00 2.21
CA SER A 151 -22.75 3.34 1.81
C SER A 151 -22.76 3.98 0.41
N LEU A 152 -21.79 4.85 0.13
CA LEU A 152 -21.52 5.30 -1.25
C LEU A 152 -21.05 4.14 -2.13
N PHE A 153 -20.26 3.24 -1.55
CA PHE A 153 -19.75 2.08 -2.25
C PHE A 153 -20.78 0.96 -2.25
N TYR A 154 -20.85 0.23 -3.35
CA TYR A 154 -21.58 -1.04 -3.41
C TYR A 154 -20.65 -2.16 -3.86
N SER A 155 -20.96 -3.37 -3.42
CA SER A 155 -20.26 -4.58 -3.85
C SER A 155 -21.07 -5.33 -4.90
N CYS A 156 -20.37 -5.99 -5.82
CA CYS A 156 -20.95 -6.96 -6.74
C CYS A 156 -20.29 -8.31 -6.45
N GLN A 157 -21.07 -9.39 -6.48
CA GLN A 157 -20.49 -10.73 -6.33
C GLN A 157 -19.70 -11.08 -7.59
N PRO A 158 -18.40 -11.41 -7.47
CA PRO A 158 -17.60 -11.79 -8.64
C PRO A 158 -18.04 -13.15 -9.18
N ARG A 159 -18.00 -13.30 -10.49
CA ARG A 159 -18.08 -14.63 -11.12
C ARG A 159 -16.80 -15.43 -10.83
N PRO A 160 -16.83 -16.77 -10.92
CA PRO A 160 -15.66 -17.61 -10.63
C PRO A 160 -14.39 -17.27 -11.44
N ASP A 161 -14.55 -16.67 -12.62
CA ASP A 161 -13.47 -16.29 -13.54
C ASP A 161 -13.06 -14.80 -13.41
N GLU A 162 -13.78 -14.00 -12.62
CA GLU A 162 -13.50 -12.58 -12.47
C GLU A 162 -12.52 -12.30 -11.33
N PHE A 163 -11.55 -11.42 -11.61
CA PHE A 163 -10.62 -10.96 -10.60
C PHE A 163 -11.24 -9.86 -9.72
N GLN A 164 -10.98 -9.92 -8.42
CA GLN A 164 -11.44 -8.92 -7.45
C GLN A 164 -10.28 -8.02 -6.99
N TRP A 165 -10.35 -6.74 -7.36
CA TRP A 165 -9.39 -5.72 -6.97
C TRP A 165 -9.73 -5.14 -5.60
N ASN A 166 -9.23 -5.81 -4.56
CA ASN A 166 -9.41 -5.36 -3.19
C ASN A 166 -8.88 -3.92 -3.01
N ARG A 167 -9.64 -3.08 -2.29
CA ARG A 167 -9.34 -1.66 -2.03
C ARG A 167 -9.28 -0.76 -3.28
N VAL A 168 -9.65 -1.27 -4.45
CA VAL A 168 -9.88 -0.44 -5.64
C VAL A 168 -11.37 -0.24 -5.79
N HIS A 169 -11.77 0.97 -6.17
CA HIS A 169 -13.15 1.27 -6.54
C HIS A 169 -13.20 1.80 -7.96
N CYS A 170 -14.37 1.74 -8.60
CA CYS A 170 -14.64 2.50 -9.81
C CYS A 170 -15.02 3.93 -9.42
N ASP A 171 -14.31 4.94 -9.91
CA ASP A 171 -14.56 6.36 -9.59
C ASP A 171 -15.87 6.89 -10.20
N GLN A 172 -16.45 6.17 -11.16
CA GLN A 172 -17.71 6.56 -11.79
C GLN A 172 -18.94 5.95 -11.10
N CYS A 173 -18.92 4.63 -10.85
CA CYS A 173 -20.07 3.93 -10.28
C CYS A 173 -19.91 3.59 -8.80
N TYR A 174 -18.73 3.81 -8.19
CA TYR A 174 -18.46 3.47 -6.79
C TYR A 174 -18.56 1.97 -6.47
N MET A 175 -18.40 1.09 -7.47
CA MET A 175 -18.26 -0.35 -7.22
C MET A 175 -16.95 -0.60 -6.45
N ARG A 176 -17.03 -1.23 -5.28
CA ARG A 176 -15.89 -1.57 -4.43
C ARG A 176 -16.17 -2.89 -3.68
N PRO A 177 -15.23 -3.86 -3.69
CA PRO A 177 -14.03 -3.90 -4.52
C PRO A 177 -14.39 -3.89 -6.01
N LEU A 178 -13.50 -3.36 -6.86
CA LEU A 178 -13.71 -3.40 -8.30
C LEU A 178 -13.58 -4.85 -8.77
N VAL A 179 -14.61 -5.35 -9.43
CA VAL A 179 -14.67 -6.72 -9.97
C VAL A 179 -14.48 -6.69 -11.48
N GLY A 180 -13.69 -7.63 -12.00
CA GLY A 180 -13.42 -7.83 -13.42
C GLY A 180 -12.26 -6.97 -13.93
N ILE A 181 -12.38 -6.47 -15.16
CA ILE A 181 -11.34 -5.68 -15.81
C ILE A 181 -11.27 -4.29 -15.16
N ARG A 182 -10.06 -3.93 -14.72
CA ARG A 182 -9.72 -2.62 -14.18
C ARG A 182 -9.00 -1.79 -15.24
N TYR A 183 -9.52 -0.60 -15.50
CA TYR A 183 -8.80 0.45 -16.21
C TYR A 183 -8.33 1.49 -15.21
N GLY A 184 -7.11 1.98 -15.36
CA GLY A 184 -6.62 3.12 -14.59
C GLY A 184 -6.08 4.21 -15.50
N CYS A 185 -6.07 5.43 -14.98
CA CYS A 185 -5.48 6.56 -15.68
C CYS A 185 -3.95 6.42 -15.77
N ILE A 186 -3.40 6.70 -16.95
CA ILE A 186 -1.95 6.71 -17.18
C ILE A 186 -1.28 7.91 -16.49
N ASN A 187 -1.98 9.05 -16.38
CA ASN A 187 -1.41 10.22 -15.73
C ASN A 187 -1.23 9.91 -14.24
N ARG A 188 0.03 9.87 -13.79
CA ARG A 188 0.38 9.57 -12.40
C ARG A 188 -0.29 10.48 -11.36
N GLN A 189 -0.60 11.73 -11.71
CA GLN A 189 -1.28 12.69 -10.82
C GLN A 189 -2.80 12.49 -10.77
N CYS A 190 -3.32 11.60 -11.63
CA CYS A 190 -4.72 11.25 -11.70
C CYS A 190 -4.91 9.80 -11.21
N PRO A 191 -5.36 9.57 -9.97
CA PRO A 191 -5.44 8.23 -9.39
C PRO A 191 -6.72 7.45 -9.78
N PHE A 192 -7.47 7.92 -10.79
CA PHE A 192 -8.77 7.35 -11.14
C PHE A 192 -8.68 5.95 -11.76
N ASN A 193 -9.69 5.15 -11.42
CA ASN A 193 -9.90 3.78 -11.83
C ASN A 193 -11.35 3.61 -12.31
N PHE A 194 -11.52 2.82 -13.34
CA PHE A 194 -12.82 2.56 -13.95
C PHE A 194 -13.00 1.06 -14.18
N CYS A 195 -14.21 0.57 -13.95
CA CYS A 195 -14.60 -0.75 -14.43
C CYS A 195 -14.89 -0.70 -15.93
N LYS A 196 -14.83 -1.85 -16.60
CA LYS A 196 -15.10 -1.94 -18.05
C LYS A 196 -16.40 -1.28 -18.49
N LYS A 197 -17.49 -1.43 -17.73
CA LYS A 197 -18.79 -0.84 -18.10
C LYS A 197 -18.76 0.69 -18.09
N CYS A 198 -18.00 1.29 -17.16
CA CYS A 198 -17.94 2.73 -17.03
C CYS A 198 -17.00 3.36 -18.05
N THR A 199 -15.96 2.66 -18.52
CA THR A 199 -15.04 3.20 -19.53
C THR A 199 -15.74 3.57 -20.83
N ASP A 200 -16.83 2.88 -21.18
CA ASP A 200 -17.57 3.12 -22.42
C ASP A 200 -18.48 4.36 -22.34
N THR A 201 -18.73 4.85 -21.13
CA THR A 201 -19.67 5.96 -20.86
C THR A 201 -19.00 7.25 -20.40
N ILE A 202 -17.76 7.16 -19.89
CA ILE A 202 -17.06 8.29 -19.31
C ILE A 202 -16.21 9.03 -20.34
N LYS A 203 -16.25 10.36 -20.29
CA LYS A 203 -15.23 11.21 -20.90
C LYS A 203 -14.16 11.50 -19.85
N HIS A 204 -13.03 10.83 -19.94
CA HIS A 204 -11.86 11.10 -19.12
C HIS A 204 -10.76 11.74 -19.98
N GLU A 205 -10.15 12.81 -19.48
CA GLU A 205 -9.21 13.65 -20.26
C GLU A 205 -7.89 12.94 -20.58
N HIS A 206 -7.49 11.97 -19.75
CA HIS A 206 -6.24 11.24 -19.91
C HIS A 206 -6.49 9.83 -20.49
N PRO A 207 -5.50 9.24 -21.18
CA PRO A 207 -5.57 7.86 -21.62
C PRO A 207 -5.74 6.87 -20.45
N LEU A 208 -6.54 5.84 -20.68
CA LEU A 208 -6.72 4.73 -19.75
C LEU A 208 -5.91 3.52 -20.22
N VAL A 209 -5.36 2.80 -19.24
CA VAL A 209 -4.62 1.55 -19.46
C VAL A 209 -5.30 0.40 -18.71
N GLU A 210 -5.35 -0.76 -19.34
CA GLU A 210 -5.87 -1.97 -18.70
C GLU A 210 -4.82 -2.54 -17.73
N TYR A 211 -5.23 -2.79 -16.49
CA TYR A 211 -4.35 -3.38 -15.49
C TYR A 211 -4.27 -4.90 -15.68
N LEU A 212 -3.04 -5.42 -15.72
CA LEU A 212 -2.77 -6.86 -15.78
C LEU A 212 -3.23 -7.56 -14.50
N ILE A 213 -3.92 -8.68 -14.65
CA ILE A 213 -4.45 -9.48 -13.53
C ILE A 213 -3.28 -10.17 -12.82
N PRO A 214 -3.06 -9.93 -11.51
CA PRO A 214 -2.02 -10.61 -10.75
C PRO A 214 -2.13 -12.14 -10.87
N LYS A 215 -0.98 -12.82 -10.92
CA LYS A 215 -0.83 -14.29 -11.05
C LYS A 215 -1.32 -14.90 -12.37
N ARG A 216 -1.95 -14.14 -13.26
CA ARG A 216 -2.23 -14.60 -14.63
C ARG A 216 -0.93 -14.53 -15.43
N GLN A 217 -0.64 -15.59 -16.18
CA GLN A 217 0.51 -15.62 -17.08
C GLN A 217 0.18 -14.85 -18.37
N TYR A 218 1.12 -14.04 -18.83
CA TYR A 218 1.03 -13.23 -20.04
C TYR A 218 2.28 -13.47 -20.90
N SER A 219 2.12 -13.49 -22.22
CA SER A 219 3.26 -13.33 -23.12
C SER A 219 3.90 -11.95 -22.95
N MET A 220 5.18 -11.78 -23.31
CA MET A 220 5.82 -10.46 -23.19
C MET A 220 5.12 -9.37 -24.00
N ASN A 221 4.54 -9.72 -25.16
CA ASN A 221 3.77 -8.77 -25.97
C ASN A 221 2.50 -8.31 -25.25
N GLU A 222 1.78 -9.20 -24.58
CA GLU A 222 0.61 -8.83 -23.77
C GLU A 222 1.03 -8.04 -22.52
N PHE A 223 2.11 -8.47 -21.87
CA PHE A 223 2.61 -7.86 -20.63
C PHE A 223 3.04 -6.40 -20.82
N PHE A 224 3.67 -6.09 -21.96
CA PHE A 224 4.12 -4.75 -22.32
C PHE A 224 3.19 -4.04 -23.31
N ALA A 225 1.98 -4.55 -23.57
CA ALA A 225 1.06 -4.01 -24.58
C ALA A 225 0.78 -2.50 -24.42
N PHE A 226 0.75 -2.01 -23.18
CA PHE A 226 0.51 -0.60 -22.86
C PHE A 226 1.79 0.19 -22.56
N VAL A 227 2.97 -0.42 -22.65
CA VAL A 227 4.26 0.24 -22.38
C VAL A 227 5.10 0.21 -23.66
N PRO A 228 4.98 1.24 -24.52
CA PRO A 228 5.57 1.19 -25.86
C PRO A 228 7.10 1.40 -25.88
N TYR A 229 7.65 2.07 -24.87
CA TYR A 229 9.07 2.39 -24.79
C TYR A 229 9.60 2.38 -23.36
N LEU A 230 10.93 2.28 -23.28
CA LEU A 230 11.77 2.44 -22.11
C LEU A 230 12.59 3.71 -22.26
N LEU A 231 13.08 4.23 -21.14
CA LEU A 231 13.96 5.39 -21.09
C LEU A 231 15.39 4.94 -20.78
N SER A 232 16.37 5.56 -21.45
CA SER A 232 17.78 5.48 -21.06
C SER A 232 18.02 6.08 -19.67
N SER A 233 19.16 5.79 -19.05
CA SER A 233 19.53 6.32 -17.73
C SER A 233 19.58 7.85 -17.68
N ASN A 234 19.93 8.51 -18.79
CA ASN A 234 19.89 9.96 -18.95
C ASN A 234 18.51 10.51 -19.40
N LYS A 235 17.50 9.64 -19.59
CA LYS A 235 16.12 9.95 -20.01
C LYS A 235 15.99 10.68 -21.35
N GLN A 236 17.03 10.70 -22.18
CA GLN A 236 17.02 11.40 -23.48
C GLN A 236 16.53 10.50 -24.63
N GLU A 237 16.66 9.18 -24.49
CA GLU A 237 16.35 8.24 -25.57
C GLU A 237 15.17 7.35 -25.20
N GLN A 238 14.23 7.21 -26.14
CA GLN A 238 13.13 6.25 -26.06
C GLN A 238 13.48 5.00 -26.86
N ILE A 239 13.53 3.86 -26.17
CA ILE A 239 13.89 2.57 -26.75
C ILE A 239 12.66 1.66 -26.71
N LYS A 240 12.30 1.02 -27.83
CA LYS A 240 11.12 0.13 -27.86
C LYS A 240 11.27 -1.01 -26.85
N THR A 241 10.20 -1.31 -26.11
CA THR A 241 10.21 -2.33 -25.05
C THR A 241 10.59 -3.73 -25.53
N GLU A 242 10.25 -4.05 -26.79
CA GLU A 242 10.55 -5.33 -27.43
C GLU A 242 12.04 -5.74 -27.39
N ILE A 243 12.97 -4.80 -27.22
CA ILE A 243 14.39 -5.10 -27.05
C ILE A 243 14.68 -6.05 -25.87
N LEU A 244 13.79 -6.08 -24.86
CA LEU A 244 13.96 -6.91 -23.66
C LEU A 244 13.72 -8.40 -23.92
N TRP A 245 12.99 -8.76 -24.99
CA TRP A 245 12.70 -10.16 -25.33
C TRP A 245 12.96 -10.48 -26.80
N LYS A 246 13.56 -9.56 -27.54
CA LYS A 246 14.17 -9.81 -28.85
C LYS A 246 15.59 -10.33 -28.67
N GLY A 247 15.94 -11.41 -29.36
CA GLY A 247 17.26 -12.06 -29.28
C GLY A 247 17.28 -13.28 -28.36
N ASP A 248 18.42 -13.53 -27.71
CA ASP A 248 18.66 -14.77 -26.94
C ASP A 248 18.22 -14.69 -25.47
N ALA A 249 17.57 -13.59 -25.07
CA ALA A 249 17.09 -13.40 -23.69
C ALA A 249 16.12 -14.51 -23.29
N LYS A 250 16.35 -15.10 -22.12
CA LYS A 250 15.48 -16.15 -21.55
C LYS A 250 14.64 -15.64 -20.38
N ALA A 251 15.05 -14.55 -19.75
CA ALA A 251 14.32 -13.90 -18.67
C ALA A 251 14.60 -12.40 -18.61
N ILE A 252 13.72 -11.67 -17.95
CA ILE A 252 13.80 -10.23 -17.69
C ILE A 252 13.75 -10.00 -16.18
N GLY A 253 14.67 -9.19 -15.67
CA GLY A 253 14.62 -8.68 -14.30
C GLY A 253 13.81 -7.40 -14.19
N PHE A 254 12.92 -7.33 -13.20
CA PHE A 254 12.12 -6.17 -12.85
C PHE A 254 12.60 -5.64 -11.51
N TYR A 255 13.35 -4.54 -11.55
CA TYR A 255 13.98 -3.94 -10.37
C TYR A 255 13.18 -2.75 -9.87
N PHE A 256 12.43 -2.96 -8.79
CA PHE A 256 11.64 -1.95 -8.10
C PHE A 256 12.55 -1.15 -7.18
N LEU A 257 12.56 0.17 -7.39
CA LEU A 257 13.43 1.11 -6.68
C LEU A 257 12.63 2.28 -6.13
N THR A 258 12.98 2.68 -4.91
CA THR A 258 12.51 3.94 -4.31
C THR A 258 13.63 4.67 -3.60
N TYR A 259 13.77 5.97 -3.86
CA TYR A 259 14.85 6.81 -3.34
C TYR A 259 14.83 6.94 -1.81
N ARG A 260 13.65 6.97 -1.19
CA ARG A 260 13.51 7.08 0.27
C ARG A 260 14.14 5.90 1.03
N TYR A 261 14.38 4.78 0.35
CA TYR A 261 14.99 3.57 0.92
C TYR A 261 16.36 3.22 0.31
N SER A 262 16.78 3.87 -0.79
CA SER A 262 18.02 3.54 -1.50
C SER A 262 19.30 3.99 -0.78
N PHE A 263 19.22 4.91 0.19
CA PHE A 263 20.38 5.33 0.99
C PHE A 263 20.90 4.26 1.95
N ASN A 264 20.11 3.21 2.26
CA ASN A 264 20.45 2.24 3.30
C ASN A 264 20.83 0.84 2.81
N CYS A 265 20.89 0.60 1.49
CA CYS A 265 21.24 -0.72 0.94
C CYS A 265 22.27 -0.65 -0.19
N ASN A 266 23.47 -1.20 0.07
CA ASN A 266 24.50 -1.59 -0.91
C ASN A 266 24.00 -2.64 -1.94
N LEU A 267 22.68 -2.89 -2.04
CA LEU A 267 22.10 -3.87 -2.95
C LEU A 267 22.23 -3.41 -4.40
N THR A 268 21.87 -2.16 -4.72
CA THR A 268 21.95 -1.64 -6.10
C THR A 268 23.40 -1.72 -6.61
N GLN A 269 24.36 -1.30 -5.79
CA GLN A 269 25.79 -1.37 -6.11
C GLN A 269 26.27 -2.81 -6.31
N LYS A 270 25.92 -3.75 -5.41
CA LYS A 270 26.22 -5.18 -5.57
C LYS A 270 25.58 -5.75 -6.85
N LEU A 271 24.33 -5.44 -7.13
CA LEU A 271 23.65 -5.90 -8.35
C LEU A 271 24.36 -5.38 -9.60
N ILE A 272 24.74 -4.09 -9.63
CA ILE A 272 25.52 -3.51 -10.73
C ILE A 272 26.87 -4.23 -10.89
N GLN A 273 27.60 -4.45 -9.80
CA GLN A 273 28.88 -5.13 -9.80
C GLN A 273 28.76 -6.54 -10.38
N TYR A 274 27.83 -7.35 -9.86
CA TYR A 274 27.63 -8.72 -10.32
C TYR A 274 27.10 -8.79 -11.75
N TYR A 275 26.24 -7.85 -12.15
CA TYR A 275 25.73 -7.71 -13.51
C TYR A 275 26.86 -7.44 -14.51
N LYS A 276 27.70 -6.42 -14.24
CA LYS A 276 28.87 -6.08 -15.07
C LYS A 276 29.84 -7.27 -15.19
N ALA A 277 30.04 -8.04 -14.12
CA ALA A 277 30.89 -9.24 -14.13
C ALA A 277 30.36 -10.38 -15.03
N THR A 278 29.07 -10.38 -15.39
CA THR A 278 28.45 -11.39 -16.26
C THR A 278 28.34 -10.97 -17.73
N GLN A 279 28.53 -9.70 -18.06
CA GLN A 279 28.36 -9.17 -19.42
C GLN A 279 29.35 -9.73 -20.45
N SER A 280 30.48 -10.29 -19.99
CA SER A 280 31.49 -10.88 -20.88
C SER A 280 31.21 -12.34 -21.27
N THR A 281 30.20 -13.01 -20.71
CA THR A 281 30.11 -14.48 -20.80
C THR A 281 28.76 -15.13 -21.18
N ILE A 282 27.60 -14.48 -21.26
CA ILE A 282 26.32 -15.21 -21.55
C ILE A 282 25.29 -14.34 -22.30
N ASN A 283 24.34 -15.00 -23.00
CA ASN A 283 23.04 -14.49 -23.48
C ASN A 283 22.50 -13.30 -22.67
N SER A 284 21.85 -12.35 -23.36
CA SER A 284 21.34 -11.13 -22.73
C SER A 284 20.36 -11.42 -21.59
N PHE A 285 20.68 -10.97 -20.38
CA PHE A 285 19.74 -10.90 -19.26
C PHE A 285 19.37 -9.44 -19.00
N PRO A 286 18.33 -8.90 -19.66
CA PRO A 286 17.93 -7.53 -19.45
C PRO A 286 17.30 -7.34 -18.08
N ILE A 287 17.63 -6.23 -17.42
CA ILE A 287 16.92 -5.74 -16.24
C ILE A 287 16.29 -4.40 -16.61
N VAL A 288 15.07 -4.16 -16.14
CA VAL A 288 14.36 -2.88 -16.23
C VAL A 288 14.07 -2.32 -14.86
N ILE A 289 14.15 -1.00 -14.74
CA ILE A 289 13.90 -0.28 -13.50
C ILE A 289 12.46 0.20 -13.46
N ILE A 290 11.79 -0.05 -12.34
CA ILE A 290 10.46 0.46 -12.05
C ILE A 290 10.57 1.33 -10.81
N THR A 291 10.21 2.60 -10.93
CA THR A 291 10.26 3.54 -9.83
C THR A 291 9.19 4.61 -9.98
N TYR A 292 8.72 5.14 -8.85
CA TYR A 292 7.83 6.29 -8.83
C TYR A 292 8.59 7.63 -8.62
N ASP A 293 9.87 7.59 -8.23
CA ASP A 293 10.66 8.76 -7.76
C ASP A 293 11.26 9.63 -8.90
N ILE A 294 10.73 9.57 -10.11
CA ILE A 294 11.46 10.05 -11.29
C ILE A 294 11.33 11.53 -11.63
N ASP A 295 10.66 12.34 -10.82
CA ASP A 295 10.64 13.79 -11.03
C ASP A 295 11.35 14.62 -9.96
N GLN A 296 12.47 15.19 -10.43
CA GLN A 296 13.10 16.46 -10.09
C GLN A 296 14.26 16.59 -9.08
N GLN A 297 14.77 15.56 -8.39
CA GLN A 297 15.89 15.80 -7.44
C GLN A 297 16.92 14.67 -7.26
N LEU A 298 17.06 13.75 -8.21
CA LEU A 298 18.12 12.73 -8.11
C LEU A 298 19.39 13.20 -8.80
N PRO A 299 20.55 13.25 -8.12
CA PRO A 299 21.81 13.62 -8.75
C PRO A 299 22.10 12.75 -9.97
N VAL A 300 22.53 13.36 -11.07
CA VAL A 300 22.93 12.66 -12.31
C VAL A 300 23.96 11.57 -12.01
N GLU A 301 24.82 11.82 -11.02
CA GLU A 301 25.86 10.92 -10.50
C GLU A 301 25.33 9.58 -9.97
N TYR A 302 24.09 9.52 -9.46
CA TYR A 302 23.52 8.25 -8.98
C TYR A 302 23.08 7.35 -10.14
N TRP A 303 22.61 7.96 -11.24
CA TRP A 303 22.11 7.24 -12.41
C TRP A 303 23.19 6.87 -13.41
N SER A 304 24.37 7.53 -13.37
CA SER A 304 25.44 7.32 -14.35
C SER A 304 26.01 5.90 -14.34
N ASP A 305 26.00 5.22 -13.20
CA ASP A 305 26.54 3.86 -13.08
C ASP A 305 25.53 2.74 -13.37
N ILE A 306 24.25 3.10 -13.50
CA ILE A 306 23.14 2.15 -13.65
C ILE A 306 23.01 1.76 -15.13
N PRO A 307 23.25 0.48 -15.50
CA PRO A 307 23.31 0.06 -16.90
C PRO A 307 21.94 -0.34 -17.49
N TRP A 308 20.85 -0.12 -16.75
CA TRP A 308 19.52 -0.66 -17.07
C TRP A 308 18.56 0.43 -17.54
N LEU A 309 17.66 0.05 -18.43
CA LEU A 309 16.61 0.91 -18.94
C LEU A 309 15.49 1.08 -17.91
N ILE A 310 14.73 2.16 -18.05
CA ILE A 310 13.75 2.60 -17.05
C ILE A 310 12.35 2.58 -17.67
N ILE A 311 11.39 2.03 -16.93
CA ILE A 311 9.97 2.14 -17.26
C ILE A 311 9.52 3.58 -17.03
N PRO A 312 8.85 4.26 -17.99
CA PRO A 312 8.36 5.61 -17.78
C PRO A 312 7.45 5.67 -16.55
N SER A 313 7.60 6.72 -15.75
CA SER A 313 6.98 6.86 -14.42
C SER A 313 5.46 6.92 -14.45
N ASP A 314 4.83 7.06 -15.61
CA ASP A 314 3.37 6.95 -15.77
C ASP A 314 2.87 5.50 -15.70
N TYR A 315 3.72 4.52 -16.06
CA TYR A 315 3.35 3.10 -16.11
C TYR A 315 3.67 2.32 -14.84
N TYR A 316 4.37 2.90 -13.85
CA TYR A 316 4.84 2.15 -12.67
C TYR A 316 3.70 1.43 -11.94
N ARG A 317 2.51 2.03 -11.86
CA ARG A 317 1.36 1.46 -11.15
C ARG A 317 0.91 0.13 -11.74
N LEU A 318 1.07 -0.08 -13.05
CA LEU A 318 0.74 -1.34 -13.71
C LEU A 318 1.60 -2.48 -13.15
N PHE A 319 2.90 -2.27 -13.07
CA PHE A 319 3.84 -3.27 -12.55
C PHE A 319 3.68 -3.47 -11.04
N TYR A 320 3.50 -2.40 -10.26
CA TYR A 320 3.22 -2.53 -8.82
C TYR A 320 1.92 -3.29 -8.54
N ALA A 321 0.88 -3.07 -9.34
CA ALA A 321 -0.39 -3.77 -9.19
C ALA A 321 -0.28 -5.25 -9.58
N TYR A 322 0.46 -5.58 -10.64
CA TYR A 322 0.64 -6.97 -11.08
C TYR A 322 1.54 -7.78 -10.14
N PHE A 323 2.72 -7.24 -9.81
CA PHE A 323 3.73 -7.97 -9.03
C PHE A 323 3.52 -7.89 -7.53
N THR A 324 2.88 -6.84 -7.02
CA THR A 324 2.67 -6.60 -5.58
C THR A 324 3.95 -6.83 -4.75
N PRO A 325 5.05 -6.10 -5.05
CA PRO A 325 6.32 -6.31 -4.35
C PRO A 325 6.12 -6.10 -2.85
N GLN A 326 6.60 -7.05 -2.04
CA GLN A 326 6.46 -7.02 -0.59
C GLN A 326 7.46 -6.08 0.09
N GLU A 327 8.54 -5.76 -0.61
CA GLU A 327 9.67 -4.99 -0.12
C GLU A 327 10.15 -4.02 -1.19
N CYS A 328 10.92 -3.02 -0.78
CA CYS A 328 11.60 -2.11 -1.70
C CYS A 328 12.98 -1.73 -1.12
N PRO A 329 14.09 -1.90 -1.87
CA PRO A 329 14.16 -2.35 -3.26
C PRO A 329 13.80 -3.84 -3.44
N ALA A 330 13.17 -4.20 -4.57
CA ALA A 330 12.84 -5.58 -4.91
C ALA A 330 13.30 -5.91 -6.33
N LEU A 331 13.85 -7.12 -6.50
CA LEU A 331 14.17 -7.68 -7.81
C LEU A 331 13.30 -8.91 -8.04
N ILE A 332 12.42 -8.83 -9.03
CA ILE A 332 11.57 -9.95 -9.46
C ILE A 332 12.05 -10.38 -10.83
N VAL A 333 12.17 -11.68 -11.08
CA VAL A 333 12.64 -12.19 -12.37
C VAL A 333 11.57 -13.05 -13.01
N MET A 334 11.29 -12.81 -14.27
CA MET A 334 10.27 -13.51 -15.06
C MET A 334 10.90 -13.99 -16.36
N SER A 335 10.66 -15.26 -16.72
CA SER A 335 11.07 -15.80 -18.02
C SER A 335 10.25 -15.18 -19.16
N ILE A 336 10.77 -15.22 -20.37
CA ILE A 336 10.12 -14.64 -21.57
C ILE A 336 8.78 -15.30 -21.94
N ASP A 337 8.48 -16.49 -21.39
CA ASP A 337 7.18 -17.15 -21.52
C ASP A 337 6.15 -16.66 -20.47
N GLY A 338 6.54 -15.74 -19.58
CA GLY A 338 5.66 -15.14 -18.57
C GLY A 338 5.66 -15.83 -17.20
N LYS A 339 6.52 -16.82 -16.97
CA LYS A 339 6.63 -17.50 -15.68
C LYS A 339 7.56 -16.75 -14.72
N VAL A 340 7.10 -16.48 -13.50
CA VAL A 340 7.95 -15.87 -12.47
C VAL A 340 8.98 -16.90 -11.98
N LEU A 341 10.27 -16.58 -12.13
CA LEU A 341 11.39 -17.38 -11.68
C LEU A 341 11.71 -17.14 -10.20
N THR A 342 11.64 -15.89 -9.74
CA THR A 342 11.83 -15.52 -8.32
C THR A 342 11.11 -14.21 -7.99
N HIS A 343 10.56 -14.11 -6.78
CA HIS A 343 10.06 -12.86 -6.17
C HIS A 343 11.08 -12.23 -5.22
N ILE A 344 12.17 -12.93 -4.93
CA ILE A 344 13.19 -12.60 -3.92
C ILE A 344 14.57 -12.44 -4.56
N GLY A 345 14.64 -11.97 -5.80
CA GLY A 345 15.90 -11.89 -6.56
C GLY A 345 16.99 -11.08 -5.87
N HIS A 346 16.62 -10.15 -5.00
CA HIS A 346 17.60 -9.42 -4.20
C HIS A 346 18.32 -10.33 -3.19
N HIS A 347 17.61 -11.28 -2.56
CA HIS A 347 18.21 -12.31 -1.71
C HIS A 347 19.08 -13.26 -2.52
N ASP A 348 18.64 -13.65 -3.72
CA ASP A 348 19.39 -14.53 -4.61
C ASP A 348 20.75 -13.90 -4.99
N ILE A 349 20.76 -12.61 -5.30
CA ILE A 349 21.98 -11.84 -5.60
C ILE A 349 22.90 -11.72 -4.39
N LEU A 350 22.34 -11.47 -3.22
CA LEU A 350 23.10 -11.36 -1.99
C LEU A 350 23.72 -12.71 -1.55
N ARG A 351 23.11 -13.84 -1.92
CA ARG A 351 23.60 -15.19 -1.61
C ARG A 351 24.57 -15.72 -2.66
N GLN A 352 24.26 -15.61 -3.95
CA GLN A 352 24.97 -16.28 -5.05
C GLN A 352 25.71 -15.33 -6.00
N GLY A 353 25.58 -14.01 -5.80
CA GLY A 353 26.26 -12.99 -6.60
C GLY A 353 25.98 -13.15 -8.10
N SER A 354 27.05 -13.19 -8.89
CA SER A 354 26.95 -13.36 -10.35
C SER A 354 26.29 -14.68 -10.78
N GLU A 355 26.33 -15.75 -9.99
CA GLU A 355 25.72 -17.02 -10.41
C GLU A 355 24.20 -16.95 -10.49
N ALA A 356 23.55 -16.15 -9.62
CA ALA A 356 22.11 -15.91 -9.74
C ALA A 356 21.74 -15.33 -11.11
N ILE A 357 22.55 -14.37 -11.61
CA ILE A 357 22.36 -13.75 -12.92
C ILE A 357 22.60 -14.78 -14.04
N ARG A 358 23.59 -15.66 -13.90
CA ARG A 358 23.84 -16.74 -14.89
C ARG A 358 22.71 -17.75 -14.95
N CYS A 359 22.09 -18.09 -13.82
CA CYS A 359 20.89 -18.93 -13.79
C CYS A 359 19.74 -18.26 -14.54
N TRP A 360 19.47 -16.97 -14.26
CA TRP A 360 18.39 -16.24 -14.92
C TRP A 360 18.62 -16.02 -16.41
N SER A 361 19.87 -15.81 -16.85
CA SER A 361 20.19 -15.68 -18.28
C SER A 361 19.94 -16.98 -19.07
N ARG A 362 19.95 -18.14 -18.39
CA ARG A 362 19.50 -19.43 -18.93
C ARG A 362 17.98 -19.65 -18.83
N GLY A 363 17.25 -18.74 -18.18
CA GLY A 363 15.81 -18.89 -17.90
C GLY A 363 15.51 -19.84 -16.74
N GLU A 364 16.52 -20.13 -15.91
CA GLU A 364 16.43 -21.09 -14.82
C GLU A 364 16.08 -20.40 -13.50
N LYS A 365 15.40 -21.12 -12.61
CA LYS A 365 15.29 -20.69 -11.22
C LYS A 365 16.64 -20.83 -10.54
N VAL A 366 16.99 -19.89 -9.68
CA VAL A 366 18.12 -20.05 -8.77
C VAL A 366 17.80 -21.23 -7.86
N THR A 367 18.66 -22.25 -7.85
CA THR A 367 18.49 -23.37 -6.94
C THR A 367 18.60 -22.83 -5.51
N VAL A 368 17.50 -22.97 -4.76
CA VAL A 368 17.33 -22.42 -3.42
C VAL A 368 18.35 -23.01 -2.42
N PHE A 369 18.93 -24.16 -2.78
CA PHE A 369 19.80 -24.97 -1.96
C PHE A 369 21.09 -25.27 -2.71
N THR A 370 22.23 -24.91 -2.14
CA THR A 370 23.34 -25.86 -2.16
C THR A 370 23.02 -26.97 -1.16
N PRO A 371 23.50 -28.20 -1.32
CA PRO A 371 23.28 -29.29 -0.34
C PRO A 371 23.68 -28.95 1.10
N ASN A 372 24.44 -27.87 1.30
CA ASN A 372 24.96 -27.43 2.60
C ASN A 372 24.22 -26.20 3.18
N ASP A 373 23.21 -25.64 2.50
CA ASP A 373 22.47 -24.48 3.01
C ASP A 373 21.39 -24.88 4.02
N TYR A 374 21.51 -24.41 5.26
CA TYR A 374 20.49 -24.58 6.29
C TYR A 374 19.33 -23.60 6.10
N VAL A 375 18.10 -24.04 6.38
CA VAL A 375 16.89 -23.20 6.36
C VAL A 375 16.41 -22.97 7.79
N TRP A 376 16.50 -21.74 8.26
CA TRP A 376 16.05 -21.34 9.59
C TRP A 376 14.58 -20.92 9.51
N GLN A 377 13.69 -21.90 9.67
CA GLN A 377 12.24 -21.67 9.69
C GLN A 377 11.87 -20.66 10.80
N HIS A 378 10.99 -19.71 10.47
CA HIS A 378 10.52 -18.64 11.36
C HIS A 378 11.58 -17.62 11.84
N VAL A 379 12.81 -17.70 11.35
CA VAL A 379 13.85 -16.70 11.66
C VAL A 379 13.84 -15.63 10.57
N SER A 380 13.76 -14.36 10.97
CA SER A 380 13.86 -13.22 10.05
C SER A 380 15.21 -12.54 10.19
N CYS A 381 15.82 -12.12 9.08
CA CYS A 381 16.96 -11.21 9.16
C CYS A 381 16.50 -9.82 9.64
N ASN A 382 16.98 -9.30 10.77
CA ASN A 382 16.54 -8.02 11.34
C ASN A 382 16.91 -6.79 10.51
N ILE A 383 17.78 -6.93 9.51
CA ILE A 383 18.11 -5.85 8.58
C ILE A 383 17.29 -5.91 7.29
N CYS A 384 17.17 -7.08 6.66
CA CYS A 384 16.49 -7.21 5.37
C CYS A 384 15.15 -7.92 5.43
N ASN A 385 14.68 -8.30 6.62
CA ASN A 385 13.45 -9.04 6.89
C ASN A 385 13.29 -10.38 6.16
N MET A 386 14.38 -10.92 5.57
CA MET A 386 14.40 -12.26 4.95
C MET A 386 13.83 -13.29 5.90
N ILE A 387 12.70 -13.93 5.53
CA ILE A 387 12.09 -15.02 6.28
C ILE A 387 11.53 -16.10 5.31
N PRO A 388 11.81 -17.40 5.53
CA PRO A 388 12.79 -17.92 6.50
C PRO A 388 14.21 -17.49 6.14
N LEU A 389 15.08 -17.32 7.13
CA LEU A 389 16.49 -17.00 6.90
C LEU A 389 17.17 -18.25 6.30
N ILE A 390 17.80 -18.09 5.14
CA ILE A 390 18.43 -19.21 4.42
C ILE A 390 19.95 -19.02 4.34
N GLY A 391 20.69 -20.08 4.67
CA GLY A 391 22.15 -20.13 4.72
C GLY A 391 22.70 -19.82 6.12
N LYS A 392 23.90 -19.22 6.16
CA LYS A 392 24.55 -18.80 7.41
C LYS A 392 23.70 -17.79 8.18
N ARG A 393 23.38 -18.10 9.43
CA ARG A 393 22.67 -17.23 10.37
C ARG A 393 23.68 -16.58 11.30
N TYR A 394 23.60 -15.27 11.46
CA TYR A 394 24.44 -14.51 12.37
C TYR A 394 23.57 -13.97 13.49
N HIS A 395 23.56 -14.67 14.62
CA HIS A 395 22.72 -14.36 15.77
C HIS A 395 23.47 -13.46 16.76
N CYS A 396 22.79 -12.45 17.31
CA CYS A 396 23.31 -11.66 18.40
C CYS A 396 23.01 -12.35 19.74
N SER A 397 24.03 -12.73 20.50
CA SER A 397 23.83 -13.39 21.80
C SER A 397 23.36 -12.43 22.91
N THR A 398 23.36 -11.11 22.67
CA THR A 398 22.91 -10.08 23.63
C THR A 398 21.48 -9.61 23.35
N CYS A 399 21.10 -9.43 22.08
CA CYS A 399 19.77 -8.94 21.70
C CYS A 399 18.81 -10.10 21.52
N GLU A 400 17.63 -9.99 22.14
CA GLU A 400 16.54 -10.92 21.91
C GLU A 400 16.06 -10.84 20.46
N ASP A 401 15.96 -11.99 19.79
CA ASP A 401 15.49 -12.15 18.41
C ASP A 401 16.20 -11.28 17.37
N TYR A 402 17.52 -11.11 17.48
CA TYR A 402 18.32 -10.39 16.49
C TYR A 402 19.21 -11.33 15.68
N ASP A 403 18.81 -11.57 14.44
CA ASP A 403 19.45 -12.45 13.47
C ASP A 403 19.76 -11.71 12.18
N LEU A 404 20.94 -11.92 11.61
CA LEU A 404 21.32 -11.39 10.32
C LEU A 404 21.62 -12.52 9.33
N CYS A 405 21.17 -12.36 8.09
CA CYS A 405 21.64 -13.22 7.01
C CYS A 405 23.10 -12.91 6.66
N PHE A 406 23.78 -13.85 6.00
CA PHE A 406 25.17 -13.69 5.53
C PHE A 406 25.46 -12.33 4.88
N ALA A 407 24.54 -11.84 4.07
CA ALA A 407 24.75 -10.60 3.33
C ALA A 407 24.54 -9.33 4.17
N CYS A 408 23.80 -9.44 5.27
CA CYS A 408 23.54 -8.35 6.19
C CYS A 408 24.56 -8.27 7.32
N GLN A 409 25.25 -9.37 7.64
CA GLN A 409 26.26 -9.41 8.68
C GLN A 409 27.36 -8.36 8.49
N SER A 410 27.78 -8.10 7.25
CA SER A 410 28.82 -7.10 6.96
C SER A 410 28.41 -5.65 7.30
N LYS A 411 27.13 -5.37 7.57
CA LYS A 411 26.67 -4.04 8.00
C LYS A 411 26.96 -3.76 9.48
N GLY A 412 27.38 -4.78 10.24
CA GLY A 412 27.68 -4.67 11.65
C GLY A 412 26.43 -4.55 12.52
N HIS A 413 26.60 -4.92 13.78
CA HIS A 413 25.66 -4.72 14.88
C HIS A 413 26.50 -4.32 16.11
N GLU A 414 25.91 -3.58 17.06
CA GLU A 414 26.63 -3.05 18.23
C GLU A 414 27.24 -4.17 19.09
N HIS A 415 26.58 -5.32 19.14
CA HIS A 415 27.06 -6.52 19.82
C HIS A 415 27.70 -7.52 18.85
N LEU A 416 28.48 -8.44 19.40
CA LEU A 416 29.11 -9.52 18.66
C LEU A 416 28.05 -10.46 18.05
N LEU A 417 28.25 -10.83 16.79
CA LEU A 417 27.38 -11.76 16.07
C LEU A 417 28.04 -13.14 15.99
N GLU A 418 27.33 -14.16 16.45
CA GLU A 418 27.75 -15.55 16.42
C GLU A 418 27.21 -16.23 15.15
N LEU A 419 28.07 -16.98 14.47
CA LEU A 419 27.67 -17.76 13.31
C LEU A 419 27.02 -19.07 13.78
N MET A 420 25.76 -19.26 13.41
CA MET A 420 24.94 -20.44 13.66
C MET A 420 24.85 -21.35 12.43
#